data_AF-A0A1M5AFM1-F1
#
_entry.id   AF-A0A1M5AFM1-F1
#
_cell.length_a   1.000
_cell.length_b   1.000
_cell.length_c   1.000
_cell.angle_alpha   90.00
_cell.angle_beta   90.00
_cell.angle_gamma   90.00
#
_symmetry.space_group_name_H-M   'P 1'
#
loop_
_entity.id
_entity.type
_entity.pdbx_description
1 polymer ?
#
loop_
_entity_poly.entity_id
_entity_poly.type
_entity_poly.pdbx_seq_one_letter_code
_entity_poly.pdbx_strand_id
1 'polypeptide(L)'
;MKTNYFKLSLIGILFLGLIGLQYACESSTFEEASGIVTNPSYNKNVKPIMTNNCTGCHNGVDEFSLLTYEDVKDNTQNGNLLCRIKGTACGEIMPPTGKMNTTRIAIIENWAANNYPLD
;
A
#
# COMPACT_ATOMS: atom_id res chain seq x y z
N MET A 1 -58.61 35.04 14.81
CA MET A 1 -57.89 34.02 14.01
C MET A 1 -56.51 34.57 13.65
N LYS A 2 -55.46 34.17 14.37
CA LYS A 2 -54.05 34.48 14.03
C LYS A 2 -53.30 33.17 14.02
N THR A 3 -52.79 32.81 12.86
CA THR A 3 -52.22 31.50 12.56
C THR A 3 -50.76 31.43 13.02
N ASN A 4 -50.42 30.37 13.77
CA ASN A 4 -49.15 30.16 14.47
C ASN A 4 -48.05 29.57 13.56
N TYR A 5 -47.70 30.25 12.47
CA TYR A 5 -46.64 29.78 11.57
C TYR A 5 -45.23 30.20 11.99
N PHE A 6 -45.09 31.04 13.02
CA PHE A 6 -43.79 31.63 13.38
C PHE A 6 -42.93 30.76 14.33
N LYS A 7 -43.48 29.68 14.90
CA LYS A 7 -42.75 28.82 15.86
C LYS A 7 -42.25 27.49 15.30
N LEU A 8 -42.55 27.16 14.04
CA LEU A 8 -42.08 25.92 13.41
C LEU A 8 -40.83 26.09 12.53
N SER A 9 -40.25 27.29 12.44
CA SER A 9 -39.14 27.56 11.51
C SER A 9 -37.74 27.43 12.12
N LEU A 10 -37.60 27.21 13.43
CA LEU A 10 -36.29 27.22 14.10
C LEU A 10 -35.76 25.85 14.52
N ILE A 11 -36.58 24.79 14.49
CA ILE A 11 -36.14 23.43 14.86
C ILE A 11 -35.76 22.59 13.63
N GLY A 12 -36.31 22.90 12.45
CA GLY A 12 -36.04 22.14 11.22
C GLY A 12 -34.69 22.43 10.54
N ILE A 13 -34.02 23.54 10.89
CA ILE A 13 -32.78 23.97 10.21
C ILE A 13 -31.53 23.34 10.87
N LEU A 14 -31.62 22.83 12.10
CA LEU A 14 -30.47 22.21 12.78
C LEU A 14 -30.26 20.73 12.38
N PHE A 15 -31.26 20.05 11.81
CA PHE A 15 -31.17 18.63 11.43
C PHE A 15 -30.86 18.36 9.94
N LEU A 16 -30.97 19.37 9.07
CA LEU A 16 -30.61 19.23 7.64
C LEU A 16 -29.20 19.69 7.30
N GLY A 17 -28.43 20.19 8.28
CA GLY A 17 -27.04 20.62 8.09
C GLY A 17 -25.98 19.55 8.41
N LEU A 18 -26.36 18.40 8.97
CA LEU A 18 -25.40 17.38 9.47
C LEU A 18 -25.27 16.12 8.60
N ILE A 19 -25.89 16.08 7.41
CA ILE A 19 -25.86 14.90 6.52
C ILE A 19 -25.01 15.14 5.26
N GLY A 20 -24.54 16.37 5.03
CA GLY A 20 -23.77 16.74 3.83
C GLY A 20 -22.25 16.57 3.90
N LEU A 21 -21.69 16.12 5.03
CA LEU A 21 -20.23 16.04 5.25
C LEU A 21 -19.65 14.61 5.17
N GLN A 22 -20.41 13.65 4.62
CA GLN A 22 -19.91 12.27 4.45
C GLN A 22 -19.91 11.80 3.00
N TYR A 23 -19.40 12.60 2.07
CA TYR A 23 -19.05 12.10 0.73
C TYR A 23 -17.74 12.71 0.20
N ALA A 24 -16.76 12.89 1.09
CA ALA A 24 -15.39 13.20 0.69
C ALA A 24 -14.46 12.05 1.12
N CYS A 25 -14.73 10.85 0.63
CA CYS A 25 -13.70 9.82 0.51
C CYS A 25 -14.09 8.87 -0.62
N GLU A 26 -14.03 9.37 -1.85
CA GLU A 26 -13.75 8.51 -3.00
C GLU A 26 -12.55 9.12 -3.72
N SER A 27 -11.41 9.12 -3.01
CA SER A 27 -10.13 9.33 -3.66
C SER A 27 -9.76 8.03 -4.36
N SER A 28 -9.75 8.08 -5.69
CA SER A 28 -9.23 7.07 -6.59
C SER A 28 -7.87 6.53 -6.12
N THR A 29 -7.87 5.33 -5.55
CA THR A 29 -6.86 4.25 -5.62
C THR A 29 -7.20 3.23 -4.53
N PHE A 30 -8.01 2.23 -4.90
CA PHE A 30 -8.41 1.10 -4.05
C PHE A 30 -7.24 0.13 -3.74
N GLU A 31 -6.00 0.62 -3.62
CA GLU A 31 -4.84 -0.23 -3.28
C GLU A 31 -4.13 0.17 -1.97
N GLU A 32 -4.57 1.21 -1.27
CA GLU A 32 -4.03 1.59 0.05
C GLU A 32 -5.02 1.34 1.20
N ALA A 33 -6.03 0.48 0.98
CA ALA A 33 -7.02 0.09 1.99
C ALA A 33 -6.81 -1.31 2.58
N SER A 34 -5.77 -2.05 2.19
CA SER A 34 -5.28 -3.18 2.98
C SER A 34 -4.09 -2.70 3.79
N GLY A 35 -4.26 -2.54 5.11
CA GLY A 35 -3.14 -2.25 6.01
C GLY A 35 -2.01 -3.28 5.90
N ILE A 36 -0.92 -3.05 6.65
CA ILE A 36 0.21 -3.97 6.72
C ILE A 36 -0.29 -5.40 6.96
N VAL A 37 0.03 -6.31 6.05
CA VAL A 37 -0.30 -7.73 6.17
C VAL A 37 0.76 -8.39 7.05
N THR A 38 0.35 -8.93 8.19
CA THR A 38 1.27 -9.55 9.18
C THR A 38 1.71 -10.94 8.79
N ASN A 39 0.86 -11.70 8.08
CA ASN A 39 1.16 -13.03 7.54
C ASN A 39 1.01 -13.06 6.01
N PRO A 40 1.86 -12.32 5.27
CA PRO A 40 1.76 -12.26 3.82
C PRO A 40 2.32 -13.52 3.18
N SER A 41 1.75 -13.90 2.03
CA SER A 41 2.32 -14.90 1.13
C SER A 41 2.82 -14.28 -0.16
N TYR A 42 3.70 -15.00 -0.85
CA TYR A 42 4.29 -14.49 -2.08
C TYR A 42 3.21 -14.21 -3.13
N ASN A 43 2.39 -15.20 -3.46
CA ASN A 43 1.42 -15.10 -4.55
C ASN A 43 0.36 -14.02 -4.28
N LYS A 44 -0.08 -13.88 -3.02
CA LYS A 44 -1.15 -12.95 -2.66
C LYS A 44 -0.66 -11.52 -2.44
N ASN A 45 0.53 -11.34 -1.89
CA ASN A 45 0.95 -10.03 -1.36
C ASN A 45 2.26 -9.52 -1.96
N VAL A 46 3.29 -10.35 -2.09
CA VAL A 46 4.61 -9.89 -2.54
C VAL A 46 4.69 -9.79 -4.05
N LYS A 47 4.17 -10.78 -4.79
CA LYS A 47 4.20 -10.81 -6.25
C LYS A 47 3.60 -9.55 -6.88
N PRO A 48 2.41 -9.05 -6.47
CA PRO A 48 1.87 -7.79 -7.00
C PRO A 48 2.80 -6.59 -6.75
N ILE A 49 3.47 -6.53 -5.59
CA ILE A 49 4.43 -5.47 -5.28
C ILE A 49 5.60 -5.53 -6.26
N MET A 50 6.17 -6.72 -6.50
CA MET A 50 7.29 -6.91 -7.42
C MET A 50 6.90 -6.52 -8.85
N THR A 51 5.76 -7.01 -9.33
CA THR A 51 5.28 -6.72 -10.69
C THR A 51 5.03 -5.23 -10.91
N ASN A 52 4.44 -4.53 -9.93
CA ASN A 52 4.03 -3.14 -10.11
C ASN A 52 5.18 -2.13 -9.89
N ASN A 53 6.23 -2.51 -9.16
CA ASN A 53 7.23 -1.54 -8.69
C ASN A 53 8.69 -1.92 -9.00
N CYS A 54 8.96 -3.15 -9.45
CA CYS A 54 10.33 -3.64 -9.58
C CYS A 54 10.63 -4.18 -10.98
N THR A 55 9.74 -5.01 -11.53
CA THR A 55 10.03 -5.78 -12.76
C THR A 55 10.10 -4.94 -14.03
N GLY A 56 9.76 -3.65 -13.99
CA GLY A 56 9.97 -2.76 -15.13
C GLY A 56 11.45 -2.58 -15.49
N CYS A 57 12.32 -2.56 -14.48
CA CYS A 57 13.78 -2.56 -14.65
C CYS A 57 14.38 -3.94 -14.34
N HIS A 58 13.89 -4.61 -13.30
CA HIS A 58 14.39 -5.92 -12.85
C HIS A 58 13.71 -7.11 -13.55
N ASN A 59 13.78 -7.13 -14.88
CA ASN A 59 13.12 -8.14 -15.74
C ASN A 59 14.05 -9.30 -16.18
N GLY A 60 15.19 -9.47 -15.53
CA GLY A 60 16.17 -10.51 -15.86
C GLY A 60 17.08 -10.19 -17.04
N VAL A 61 16.98 -8.99 -17.63
CA VAL A 61 18.00 -8.47 -18.57
C VAL A 61 19.17 -7.84 -17.81
N ASP A 62 18.90 -7.25 -16.64
CA ASP A 62 19.92 -6.73 -15.71
C ASP A 62 20.44 -7.84 -14.76
N GLU A 63 21.53 -7.58 -14.03
CA GLU A 63 22.17 -8.53 -13.08
C GLU A 63 21.23 -9.07 -11.98
N PHE A 64 20.05 -8.48 -11.78
CA PHE A 64 19.09 -8.87 -10.74
C PHE A 64 17.68 -9.06 -11.32
N SER A 65 17.28 -10.33 -11.51
CA SER A 65 15.90 -10.71 -11.81
C SER A 65 15.03 -10.61 -10.54
N LEU A 66 13.78 -10.17 -10.70
CA LEU A 66 12.74 -10.24 -9.66
C LEU A 66 11.41 -10.79 -10.23
N LEU A 67 11.52 -11.67 -11.23
CA LEU A 67 10.36 -12.19 -11.97
C LEU A 67 9.70 -13.40 -11.29
N THR A 68 10.50 -14.24 -10.62
CA THR A 68 10.03 -15.49 -10.03
C THR A 68 10.06 -15.45 -8.50
N TYR A 69 9.34 -16.38 -7.87
CA TYR A 69 9.39 -16.54 -6.41
C TYR A 69 10.81 -16.80 -5.92
N GLU A 70 11.56 -17.68 -6.59
CA GLU A 70 12.92 -18.01 -6.19
C GLU A 70 13.86 -16.81 -6.34
N ASP A 71 13.73 -16.05 -7.42
CA ASP A 71 14.52 -14.82 -7.60
C ASP A 71 14.25 -13.82 -6.47
N VAL A 72 12.98 -13.57 -6.16
CA VAL A 72 12.58 -12.59 -5.14
C VAL A 72 13.01 -13.07 -3.76
N LYS A 73 12.87 -14.37 -3.47
CA LYS A 73 13.32 -14.97 -2.22
C LYS A 73 14.84 -14.86 -2.06
N ASP A 74 15.60 -15.26 -3.07
CA ASP A 74 17.07 -15.22 -3.02
C ASP A 74 17.58 -13.79 -2.87
N ASN A 75 17.03 -12.83 -3.63
CA ASN A 75 17.41 -11.41 -3.51
C ASN A 75 16.99 -10.78 -2.17
N THR A 76 15.96 -11.33 -1.51
CA THR A 76 15.52 -10.90 -0.18
C THR A 76 16.35 -11.54 0.93
N GLN A 77 16.71 -12.82 0.79
CA GLN A 77 17.40 -13.62 1.80
C GLN A 77 18.92 -13.44 1.75
N ASN A 78 19.50 -13.52 0.57
CA ASN A 78 20.94 -13.52 0.32
C ASN A 78 21.42 -12.24 -0.37
N GLY A 79 20.50 -11.49 -0.97
CA GLY A 79 20.77 -10.21 -1.62
C GLY A 79 20.50 -8.99 -0.74
N ASN A 80 20.40 -7.83 -1.41
CA ASN A 80 20.24 -6.53 -0.76
C ASN A 80 18.84 -5.93 -0.92
N LEU A 81 17.83 -6.68 -1.39
CA LEU A 81 16.49 -6.13 -1.72
C LEU A 81 15.92 -5.28 -0.58
N LEU A 82 15.83 -5.84 0.63
CA LEU A 82 15.29 -5.12 1.80
C LEU A 82 16.11 -3.87 2.14
N CYS A 83 17.44 -3.96 2.06
CA CYS A 83 18.29 -2.83 2.38
C CYS A 83 18.11 -1.67 1.37
N ARG A 84 18.06 -1.98 0.07
CA ARG A 84 17.93 -0.98 -1.01
C ARG A 84 16.56 -0.30 -1.02
N ILE A 85 15.48 -1.00 -0.63
CA ILE A 85 14.15 -0.36 -0.53
C ILE A 85 13.95 0.45 0.75
N LYS A 86 14.74 0.18 1.81
CA LYS A 86 14.68 0.89 3.09
C LYS A 86 15.46 2.20 3.10
N GLY A 87 16.56 2.28 2.34
CA GLY A 87 17.41 3.45 2.29
C GLY A 87 18.70 3.23 1.50
N THR A 88 19.73 4.00 1.83
CA THR A 88 20.98 4.09 1.04
C THR A 88 22.18 3.36 1.65
N ALA A 89 21.97 2.59 2.73
CA ALA A 89 23.07 1.97 3.49
C ALA A 89 23.90 0.94 2.70
N CYS A 90 23.34 0.38 1.62
CA CYS A 90 23.98 -0.63 0.77
C CYS A 90 23.98 -0.22 -0.72
N GLY A 91 23.87 1.07 -1.02
CA GLY A 91 23.85 1.63 -2.37
C GLY A 91 22.62 2.49 -2.65
N GLU A 92 22.42 2.88 -3.91
CA GLU A 92 21.34 3.78 -4.32
C GLU A 92 19.96 3.24 -3.96
N ILE A 93 19.08 4.10 -3.46
CA ILE A 93 17.75 3.70 -3.04
C ILE A 93 16.93 3.13 -4.21
N MET A 94 16.13 2.12 -3.94
CA MET A 94 15.20 1.54 -4.93
C MET A 94 13.74 1.71 -4.49
N PRO A 95 12.83 2.07 -5.42
CA PRO A 95 13.11 2.42 -6.83
C PRO A 95 13.87 3.76 -7.00
N PRO A 96 14.49 4.05 -8.17
CA PRO A 96 15.22 5.29 -8.40
C PRO A 96 14.36 6.55 -8.32
N THR A 97 13.04 6.39 -8.48
CA THR A 97 12.06 7.47 -8.33
C THR A 97 11.87 7.92 -6.88
N GLY A 98 12.39 7.17 -5.91
CA GLY A 98 12.36 7.50 -4.50
C GLY A 98 12.09 6.28 -3.61
N LYS A 99 12.14 6.50 -2.29
CA LYS A 99 11.92 5.44 -1.31
C LYS A 99 10.57 4.75 -1.52
N MET A 100 10.59 3.42 -1.49
CA MET A 100 9.37 2.60 -1.54
C MET A 100 8.40 2.98 -0.40
N ASN A 101 7.09 2.87 -0.67
CA ASN A 101 6.05 3.04 0.34
C ASN A 101 6.30 2.11 1.56
N THR A 102 6.19 2.67 2.77
CA THR A 102 6.52 1.97 4.02
C THR A 102 5.63 0.75 4.29
N THR A 103 4.37 0.76 3.88
CA THR A 103 3.46 -0.39 3.97
C THR A 103 3.95 -1.54 3.10
N ARG A 104 4.41 -1.27 1.87
CA ARG A 104 4.96 -2.29 0.96
C ARG A 104 6.27 -2.87 1.49
N ILE A 105 7.15 -2.02 2.04
CA ILE A 105 8.36 -2.47 2.73
C ILE A 105 7.99 -3.43 3.86
N ALA A 106 7.05 -3.05 4.73
CA ALA A 106 6.63 -3.86 5.87
C ALA A 106 6.02 -5.21 5.45
N ILE A 107 5.29 -5.27 4.33
CA ILE A 107 4.77 -6.54 3.79
C ILE A 107 5.93 -7.47 3.38
N ILE A 108 6.96 -6.95 2.71
CA ILE A 108 8.12 -7.76 2.30
C ILE A 108 8.94 -8.20 3.53
N GLU A 109 9.09 -7.32 4.53
CA GLU A 109 9.74 -7.65 5.80
C GLU A 109 8.99 -8.77 6.55
N ASN A 110 7.66 -8.67 6.66
CA ASN A 110 6.85 -9.70 7.30
C ASN A 110 6.90 -11.03 6.52
N TRP A 111 6.93 -10.98 5.20
CA TRP A 111 7.09 -12.18 4.37
C TRP A 111 8.43 -12.88 4.63
N ALA A 112 9.52 -12.12 4.71
CA ALA A 112 10.84 -12.64 5.06
C ALA A 112 10.86 -13.20 6.49
N ALA A 113 10.28 -12.49 7.46
CA ALA A 113 10.19 -12.92 8.86
C ALA A 113 9.38 -14.21 9.04
N ASN A 114 8.37 -14.44 8.19
CA ASN A 114 7.55 -15.65 8.18
C ASN A 114 8.15 -16.80 7.35
N ASN A 115 9.44 -16.72 7.01
CA ASN A 115 10.16 -17.74 6.25
C ASN A 115 9.61 -17.98 4.84
N TYR A 116 9.25 -16.89 4.15
CA TYR A 116 8.94 -16.87 2.72
C TYR A 116 7.79 -17.80 2.27
N PRO A 117 6.60 -17.78 2.89
CA PRO A 117 5.49 -18.63 2.46
C PRO A 117 5.08 -18.28 1.01
N LEU A 118 4.87 -19.32 0.19
CA LEU A 118 4.47 -19.15 -1.20
C LEU A 118 2.99 -18.73 -1.32
N ASP A 119 2.11 -19.36 -0.53
CA ASP A 119 0.64 -19.21 -0.55
C ASP A 119 0.05 -18.90 0.83
#